data_AF-A0A925XUC4-F1
#
_entry.id   AF-A0A925XUC4-F1
#
_cell.length_a   1.000
_cell.length_b   1.000
_cell.length_c   1.000
_cell.angle_alpha   90.00
_cell.angle_beta   90.00
_cell.angle_gamma   90.00
#
_symmetry.space_group_name_H-M   'P 1'
#
loop_
_entity.id
_entity.type
_entity.pdbx_description
1 polymer ?
#
loop_
_entity_poly.entity_id
_entity_poly.type
_entity_poly.pdbx_seq_one_letter_code
_entity_poly.pdbx_strand_id
1 'polypeptide(L)'
;MRWTISLLLVLLVQGPALAHPDRGGQPGPPSGLDLRGLSLSTEQRALIRELREADRQALAEIKTGLEAEQRQLQKLLASDATDNQLRQQFERVDGLRRQIARLRFDNLLKTRAILSTEQRARLANDLERVR
;
A
#
# COMPACT_ATOMS: atom_id res chain seq x y z
N MET A 1 -5.27 30.83 -66.57
CA MET A 1 -5.18 31.94 -65.59
C MET A 1 -5.82 31.51 -64.29
N ARG A 2 -5.04 31.60 -63.20
CA ARG A 2 -5.39 31.64 -61.76
C ARG A 2 -5.88 30.34 -61.09
N TRP A 3 -4.91 29.71 -60.43
CA TRP A 3 -5.02 28.86 -59.26
C TRP A 3 -5.75 29.55 -58.10
N THR A 4 -6.46 28.78 -57.26
CA THR A 4 -6.33 28.88 -55.80
C THR A 4 -6.50 27.50 -55.17
N ILE A 5 -5.42 27.06 -54.51
CA ILE A 5 -5.41 26.01 -53.50
C ILE A 5 -5.88 26.70 -52.20
N SER A 6 -6.80 26.12 -51.46
CA SER A 6 -7.03 26.51 -50.07
C SER A 6 -7.08 25.26 -49.21
N LEU A 7 -6.02 25.13 -48.41
CA LEU A 7 -5.81 24.18 -47.33
C LEU A 7 -7.04 24.16 -46.41
N LEU A 8 -7.67 23.00 -46.27
CA LEU A 8 -8.51 22.70 -45.12
C LEU A 8 -7.58 22.23 -44.00
N LEU A 9 -7.33 23.16 -43.08
CA LEU A 9 -6.56 22.99 -41.86
C LEU A 9 -7.37 22.08 -40.91
N VAL A 10 -7.01 20.79 -40.86
CA VAL A 10 -7.54 19.87 -39.83
C VAL A 10 -6.96 20.30 -38.49
N LEU A 11 -7.74 21.06 -37.74
CA LEU A 11 -7.50 21.40 -36.35
C LEU A 11 -7.64 20.11 -35.52
N LEU A 12 -6.50 19.52 -35.21
CA LEU A 12 -6.36 18.41 -34.28
C LEU A 12 -6.68 18.98 -32.88
N VAL A 13 -7.92 18.80 -32.43
CA VAL A 13 -8.33 19.11 -31.06
C VAL A 13 -7.57 18.14 -30.16
N GLN A 14 -6.43 18.61 -29.66
CA GLN A 14 -5.70 18.02 -28.55
C GLN A 14 -6.60 18.14 -27.32
N GLY A 15 -7.52 17.19 -27.14
CA GLY A 15 -8.26 17.06 -25.90
C GLY A 15 -7.23 16.87 -24.77
N PRO A 16 -7.32 17.60 -23.65
CA PRO A 16 -6.46 17.32 -22.52
C PRO A 16 -6.73 15.88 -22.12
N ALA A 17 -5.70 15.04 -22.17
CA ALA A 17 -5.71 13.77 -21.49
C ALA A 17 -6.01 14.08 -20.02
N LEU A 18 -7.25 13.86 -19.61
CA LEU A 18 -7.63 13.86 -18.21
C LEU A 18 -6.81 12.75 -17.57
N ALA A 19 -5.71 13.15 -16.95
CA ALA A 19 -4.98 12.35 -16.00
C ALA A 19 -6.03 11.79 -15.04
N HIS A 20 -6.25 10.47 -15.13
CA HIS A 20 -7.12 9.79 -14.20
C HIS A 20 -6.48 9.95 -12.83
N PRO A 21 -7.12 10.64 -11.87
CA PRO A 21 -6.61 10.65 -10.52
C PRO A 21 -6.58 9.20 -10.05
N ASP A 22 -5.41 8.82 -9.54
CA ASP A 22 -5.16 7.53 -8.92
C ASP A 22 -6.34 7.18 -8.01
N ARG A 23 -6.81 5.93 -8.14
CA ARG A 23 -7.96 5.40 -7.39
C ARG A 23 -7.78 5.73 -5.90
N GLY A 24 -8.77 6.41 -5.32
CA GLY A 24 -8.86 6.75 -3.89
C GLY A 24 -8.97 5.53 -2.97
N GLY A 25 -7.93 4.70 -2.94
CA GLY A 25 -7.73 3.70 -1.91
C GLY A 25 -7.33 4.41 -0.63
N GLN A 26 -8.18 4.34 0.39
CA GLN A 26 -7.86 4.85 1.71
C GLN A 26 -6.49 4.30 2.15
N PRO A 27 -5.55 5.15 2.60
CA PRO A 27 -4.22 4.69 2.98
C PRO A 27 -4.34 3.60 4.04
N GLY A 28 -3.77 2.43 3.74
CA GLY A 28 -3.75 1.29 4.65
C GLY A 28 -2.93 1.59 5.91
N PRO A 29 -2.96 0.68 6.91
CA PRO A 29 -2.17 0.84 8.12
C PRO A 29 -0.68 1.08 7.82
N PRO A 30 -0.01 1.96 8.57
CA PRO A 30 1.37 2.35 8.28
C PRO A 30 2.30 1.13 8.35
N SER A 31 3.38 1.19 7.57
CA SER A 31 4.40 0.13 7.52
C SER A 31 5.19 -0.03 8.82
N GLY A 32 5.13 0.95 9.72
CA GLY A 32 5.65 0.90 11.07
C GLY A 32 5.11 2.05 11.91
N LEU A 33 5.16 1.88 13.23
CA LEU A 33 4.83 2.94 14.18
C LEU A 33 6.11 3.68 14.59
N ASP A 34 6.14 4.99 14.39
CA ASP A 34 7.13 5.83 15.06
C ASP A 34 6.74 5.95 16.53
N LEU A 35 7.59 5.42 17.40
CA LEU A 35 7.41 5.48 18.84
C LEU A 35 8.43 6.42 19.49
N ARG A 36 9.26 7.10 18.68
CA ARG A 36 10.22 8.10 19.16
C ARG A 36 9.42 9.27 19.73
N GLY A 37 9.76 9.70 20.94
CA GLY A 37 9.05 10.79 21.61
C GLY A 37 7.82 10.38 22.44
N LEU A 38 7.47 9.09 22.49
CA LEU A 38 6.44 8.58 23.41
C LEU A 38 6.95 8.34 24.85
N SER A 39 8.23 8.62 25.12
CA SER A 39 8.86 8.45 26.44
C SER A 39 8.55 7.08 27.08
N LEU A 40 8.73 6.01 26.30
CA LEU A 40 8.42 4.64 26.73
C LEU A 40 9.26 4.21 27.93
N SER A 41 8.64 3.54 28.90
CA SER A 41 9.36 2.92 30.01
C SER A 41 10.28 1.80 29.53
N THR A 42 11.23 1.37 30.36
CA THR A 42 12.11 0.23 30.03
C THR A 42 11.32 -1.06 29.80
N GLU A 43 10.29 -1.29 30.61
CA GLU A 43 9.38 -2.43 30.48
C GLU A 43 8.56 -2.36 29.19
N GLN A 44 7.93 -1.21 28.89
CA GLN A 44 7.17 -1.03 27.65
C GLN A 44 8.05 -1.26 26.41
N ARG A 45 9.29 -0.76 26.44
CA ARG A 45 10.25 -0.99 25.34
C ARG A 45 10.59 -2.47 25.18
N ALA A 46 10.71 -3.23 26.26
CA ALA A 46 10.96 -4.66 26.19
C ALA A 46 9.79 -5.42 25.55
N LEU A 47 8.57 -5.18 26.03
CA LEU A 47 7.35 -5.81 25.51
C LEU A 47 7.13 -5.49 24.03
N ILE A 48 7.34 -4.23 23.62
CA ILE A 48 7.17 -3.83 22.21
C ILE A 48 8.25 -4.46 21.32
N ARG A 49 9.48 -4.65 21.81
CA ARG A 49 10.54 -5.32 21.03
C ARG A 49 10.21 -6.78 20.79
N GLU A 50 9.79 -7.50 21.83
CA GLU A 50 9.40 -8.91 21.73
C GLU A 50 8.24 -9.08 20.75
N LEU A 51 7.21 -8.23 20.88
CA LEU A 51 6.09 -8.20 19.96
C LEU A 51 6.54 -8.00 18.50
N ARG A 52 7.45 -7.05 18.26
CA ARG A 52 7.95 -6.75 16.91
C ARG A 52 8.77 -7.89 16.32
N GLU A 53 9.52 -8.64 17.13
CA GLU A 53 10.29 -9.78 16.65
C GLU A 53 9.38 -10.88 16.10
N ALA A 54 8.31 -11.23 16.83
CA ALA A 54 7.36 -12.23 16.39
C ALA A 54 6.67 -11.82 15.08
N ASP A 55 6.20 -10.57 14.99
CA ASP A 55 5.51 -10.08 13.79
C ASP A 55 6.46 -9.91 12.57
N ARG A 56 7.78 -9.73 12.80
CA ARG A 56 8.77 -9.60 11.72
C ARG A 56 8.87 -10.85 10.86
N GLN A 57 8.90 -12.03 11.48
CA GLN A 57 9.01 -13.30 10.77
C GLN A 57 7.77 -13.56 9.91
N ALA A 58 6.57 -13.43 10.50
CA ALA A 58 5.31 -13.57 9.78
C ALA A 58 5.20 -12.58 8.61
N LEU A 59 5.63 -11.32 8.80
CA LEU A 59 5.62 -10.33 7.72
C LEU A 59 6.59 -10.69 6.59
N ALA A 60 7.76 -11.24 6.90
CA ALA A 60 8.75 -11.61 5.89
C ALA A 60 8.21 -12.71 4.97
N GLU A 61 7.59 -13.74 5.53
CA GLU A 61 6.99 -14.85 4.76
C GLU A 61 5.90 -14.34 3.81
N ILE A 62 4.97 -13.50 4.30
CA ILE A 62 3.88 -12.95 3.47
C ILE A 62 4.46 -12.06 2.34
N LYS A 63 5.52 -11.29 2.61
CA LYS A 63 6.17 -10.46 1.59
C LYS A 63 6.84 -11.29 0.51
N THR A 64 7.57 -12.35 0.87
CA THR A 64 8.18 -13.26 -0.10
C THR A 64 7.12 -13.91 -0.99
N GLY A 65 5.99 -14.34 -0.41
CA GLY A 65 4.84 -14.84 -1.16
C GLY A 65 4.26 -13.77 -2.10
N LEU A 66 4.07 -12.55 -1.60
CA LEU A 66 3.53 -11.44 -2.40
C LEU A 66 4.40 -11.13 -3.62
N GLU A 67 5.72 -11.08 -3.44
CA GLU A 67 6.66 -10.86 -4.54
C GLU A 67 6.60 -11.99 -5.58
N ALA A 68 6.48 -13.24 -5.14
CA ALA A 68 6.35 -14.38 -6.05
C ALA A 68 5.07 -14.30 -6.88
N GLU A 69 3.92 -14.04 -6.25
CA GLU A 69 2.63 -13.91 -6.93
C GLU A 69 2.59 -12.67 -7.85
N GLN A 70 3.26 -11.57 -7.49
CA GLN A 70 3.42 -10.40 -8.36
C GLN A 70 4.25 -10.70 -9.61
N ARG A 71 5.37 -11.41 -9.45
CA ARG A 71 6.17 -11.86 -10.60
C ARG A 71 5.37 -12.80 -11.51
N GLN A 72 4.55 -13.68 -10.92
CA GLN A 72 3.68 -14.56 -11.69
C GLN A 72 2.61 -13.78 -12.45
N LEU A 73 1.99 -12.77 -11.82
CA LEU A 73 1.04 -11.89 -12.51
C LEU A 73 1.67 -11.16 -13.69
N GLN A 74 2.89 -10.63 -13.53
CA GLN A 74 3.63 -9.98 -14.61
C GLN A 74 3.90 -10.94 -15.78
N LYS A 75 4.25 -12.19 -15.50
CA LYS A 75 4.45 -13.22 -16.54
C LYS A 75 3.15 -13.53 -17.28
N LEU A 76 2.04 -13.71 -16.56
CA LEU A 76 0.74 -13.99 -17.18
C LEU A 76 0.24 -12.82 -18.05
N LEU A 77 0.49 -11.57 -17.63
CA LEU A 77 0.15 -10.38 -18.42
C LEU A 77 0.91 -10.31 -19.75
N ALA A 78 2.08 -10.94 -19.84
CA ALA A 78 2.90 -10.98 -21.05
C ALA A 78 2.69 -12.25 -21.88
N SER A 79 1.83 -13.17 -21.44
CA SER A 79 1.54 -14.43 -22.13
C SER A 79 0.15 -14.41 -22.79
N ASP A 80 -0.25 -15.53 -23.37
CA ASP A 80 -1.59 -15.82 -23.88
C ASP A 80 -2.58 -16.23 -22.77
N ALA A 81 -2.33 -15.82 -21.53
CA ALA A 81 -3.18 -16.17 -20.40
C ALA A 81 -4.58 -15.58 -20.57
N THR A 82 -5.60 -16.36 -20.21
CA THR A 82 -6.99 -15.90 -20.24
C THR A 82 -7.25 -14.86 -19.15
N ASP A 83 -8.25 -13.99 -19.38
CA ASP A 83 -8.74 -13.03 -18.38
C ASP A 83 -9.06 -13.68 -17.03
N ASN A 84 -9.58 -14.91 -17.03
CA ASN A 84 -9.89 -15.63 -15.80
C ASN A 84 -8.63 -15.98 -15.01
N GLN A 85 -7.56 -16.43 -15.68
CA GLN A 85 -6.28 -16.70 -15.03
C GLN A 85 -5.66 -15.42 -14.47
N LEU A 86 -5.76 -14.30 -15.19
CA LEU A 86 -5.30 -13.00 -14.71
C LEU A 86 -6.06 -12.52 -13.48
N ARG A 87 -7.40 -12.68 -13.45
CA ARG A 87 -8.23 -12.33 -12.29
C ARG A 87 -7.88 -13.18 -11.08
N GLN A 88 -7.79 -14.50 -11.24
CA GLN A 88 -7.39 -15.40 -10.16
C GLN A 88 -6.02 -15.05 -9.60
N GLN A 89 -5.04 -14.74 -10.46
CA GLN A 89 -3.72 -14.35 -10.03
C GLN A 89 -3.72 -12.99 -9.31
N PHE A 90 -4.51 -12.04 -9.79
CA PHE A 90 -4.72 -10.75 -9.12
C PHE A 90 -5.33 -10.94 -7.72
N GLU A 91 -6.34 -11.80 -7.57
CA GLU A 91 -6.96 -12.10 -6.28
C GLU A 91 -5.97 -12.66 -5.24
N ARG A 92 -5.01 -13.49 -5.68
CA ARG A 92 -3.92 -13.98 -4.82
C ARG A 92 -3.04 -12.84 -4.31
N VAL A 93 -2.61 -11.96 -5.22
CA VAL A 93 -1.81 -10.77 -4.90
C VAL A 93 -2.56 -9.87 -3.91
N ASP A 94 -3.83 -9.61 -4.18
CA ASP A 94 -4.69 -8.76 -3.35
C ASP A 94 -4.95 -9.38 -1.97
N GLY A 95 -5.16 -10.70 -1.91
CA GLY A 95 -5.25 -11.46 -0.66
C GLY A 95 -4.02 -11.30 0.22
N LEU A 96 -2.81 -11.39 -0.35
CA LEU A 96 -1.56 -11.20 0.38
C LEU A 96 -1.37 -9.75 0.85
N ARG A 97 -1.74 -8.76 0.02
CA ARG A 97 -1.73 -7.34 0.42
C ARG A 97 -2.66 -7.09 1.62
N ARG A 98 -3.86 -7.67 1.63
CA ARG A 98 -4.78 -7.58 2.77
C ARG A 98 -4.23 -8.24 4.02
N GLN A 99 -3.53 -9.37 3.90
CA GLN A 99 -2.88 -10.03 5.04
C GLN A 99 -1.80 -9.14 5.67
N ILE A 100 -0.97 -8.48 4.85
CA ILE A 100 0.02 -7.50 5.34
C ILE A 100 -0.67 -6.34 6.06
N ALA A 101 -1.74 -5.78 5.48
CA ALA A 101 -2.49 -4.69 6.10
C ALA A 101 -3.08 -5.11 7.45
N ARG A 102 -3.67 -6.30 7.54
CA ARG A 102 -4.20 -6.86 8.79
C ARG A 102 -3.12 -7.03 9.85
N LEU A 103 -1.99 -7.65 9.50
CA LEU A 103 -0.88 -7.83 10.44
C LEU A 103 -0.36 -6.50 10.99
N ARG A 104 -0.25 -5.46 10.16
CA ARG A 104 0.13 -4.11 10.61
C ARG A 104 -0.89 -3.49 11.55
N PHE A 105 -2.18 -3.64 11.26
CA PHE A 105 -3.24 -3.15 12.13
C PHE A 105 -3.22 -3.87 13.48
N ASP A 106 -3.06 -5.19 13.48
CA ASP A 106 -2.96 -5.98 14.71
C ASP A 106 -1.73 -5.57 15.53
N ASN A 107 -0.58 -5.35 14.89
CA ASN A 107 0.61 -4.81 15.56
C ASN A 107 0.35 -3.43 16.19
N LEU A 108 -0.40 -2.57 15.51
CA LEU A 108 -0.82 -1.27 16.05
C LEU A 108 -1.69 -1.44 17.29
N LEU A 109 -2.68 -2.33 17.26
CA LEU A 109 -3.55 -2.59 18.40
C LEU A 109 -2.78 -3.15 19.60
N LYS A 110 -1.91 -4.12 19.37
CA LYS A 110 -1.06 -4.73 20.40
C LYS A 110 -0.10 -3.69 21.02
N THR A 111 0.53 -2.85 20.19
CA THR A 111 1.37 -1.75 20.68
C THR A 111 0.54 -0.76 21.51
N ARG A 112 -0.62 -0.33 21.01
CA ARG A 112 -1.53 0.59 21.70
C ARG A 112 -1.93 0.08 23.08
N ALA A 113 -2.12 -1.24 23.25
CA ALA A 113 -2.47 -1.84 24.52
C ALA A 113 -1.40 -1.63 25.61
N ILE A 114 -0.12 -1.60 25.23
CA ILE A 114 1.03 -1.40 26.13
C ILE A 114 1.18 0.07 26.57
N LEU A 115 0.70 1.01 25.76
CA LEU A 115 0.84 2.44 25.99
C LEU A 115 -0.16 2.97 27.03
N SER A 116 0.24 4.01 27.77
CA SER A 116 -0.65 4.80 28.62
C SER A 116 -1.62 5.65 27.80
N THR A 117 -2.67 6.17 28.42
CA THR A 117 -3.66 7.03 27.74
C THR A 117 -3.03 8.23 27.04
N GLU A 118 -2.08 8.91 27.68
CA GLU A 118 -1.37 10.05 27.11
C GLU A 118 -0.48 9.66 25.92
N GLN A 119 0.22 8.53 26.02
CA GLN A 119 1.05 8.01 24.93
C GLN A 119 0.19 7.61 23.72
N ARG A 120 -1.01 7.06 23.94
CA ARG A 120 -1.96 6.73 22.87
C ARG A 120 -2.46 7.97 22.14
N ALA A 121 -2.71 9.07 22.85
CA ALA A 121 -3.11 10.33 22.23
C ALA A 121 -1.99 10.89 21.33
N ARG A 122 -0.74 10.85 21.80
CA ARG A 122 0.42 11.24 20.99
C ARG A 122 0.58 10.35 19.76
N LEU A 123 0.47 9.03 19.93
CA LEU A 123 0.51 8.08 18.81
C LEU A 123 -0.58 8.37 17.77
N ALA A 124 -1.80 8.70 18.20
CA ALA A 124 -2.89 9.05 17.28
C ALA A 124 -2.57 10.30 16.45
N ASN A 125 -2.03 11.35 17.07
CA ASN A 125 -1.60 12.55 16.36
C ASN A 125 -0.49 12.25 15.34
N ASP A 126 0.48 11.39 15.70
CA ASP A 126 1.55 11.01 14.78
C ASP A 126 1.02 10.21 13.58
N LEU A 127 0.00 9.37 13.79
CA LEU A 127 -0.65 8.62 12.71
C LEU A 127 -1.44 9.52 11.74
N GLU A 128 -2.08 10.57 12.25
CA GLU A 128 -2.78 11.55 11.40
C GLU A 128 -1.82 12.31 10.49
N ARG A 129 -0.62 12.62 10.97
CA ARG A 129 0.39 13.36 10.20
C ARG A 129 1.01 12.58 9.05
N VAL A 130 0.89 11.25 9.07
CA VAL A 130 1.47 10.35 8.07
C VAL A 130 0.47 10.04 6.94
N ARG A 131 -0.80 10.42 7.10
CA ARG A 131 -1.82 10.34 6.03
C ARG A 131 -1.78 11.56 5.13
#